data_AF-A0A7G9QXD0-F1
#
_entry.id   AF-A0A7G9QXD0-F1
#
_cell.length_a   1.000
_cell.length_b   1.000
_cell.length_c   1.000
_cell.angle_alpha   90.00
_cell.angle_beta   90.00
_cell.angle_gamma   90.00
#
_symmetry.space_group_name_H-M   'P 1'
#
loop_
_entity.id
_entity.type
_entity.pdbx_description
1 polymer ?
#
loop_
_entity_poly.entity_id
_entity_poly.type
_entity_poly.pdbx_seq_one_letter_code
_entity_poly.pdbx_strand_id
1 'polypeptide(L)'
;MQLGADWIVACPHCAAPIVKSQGDSPYILLPTIIKLVRELWSDGRTSFGLGRGCSDNPAKCIKCKNYFWWNEAEDVCHYVHQDRELESEHTSIPEILTAFARHPDKPTEKEYYQLISDGFAKTRSQQLSLRTAAWRRSNDAFRRHTDSDAATISMTSLERQENLEALAELAGSGLHDENNDIRDHYLIMKAEILRELGKFSSALSLLDQIDYSSLRADIAQQLRRSCWDSDSIVLQLDMISIKNNRPKNRFGLNRPPTNSTLSEQNHSDMS
;
A
#
# COMPACT_ATOMS: atom_id res chain seq x y z
N MET A 1 -7.04 6.34 18.97
CA MET A 1 -5.71 6.50 19.59
C MET A 1 -4.72 5.79 18.66
N GLN A 2 -3.90 6.55 17.94
CA GLN A 2 -2.91 6.00 17.01
C GLN A 2 -1.67 5.65 17.84
N LEU A 3 -1.44 4.35 18.07
CA LEU A 3 -0.23 3.86 18.72
C LEU A 3 0.86 3.78 17.65
N GLY A 4 1.76 4.74 17.63
CA GLY A 4 2.89 4.77 16.70
C GLY A 4 3.83 5.92 17.01
N ALA A 5 5.13 5.72 16.81
CA ALA A 5 6.11 6.78 16.99
C ALA A 5 5.90 7.89 15.95
N ASP A 6 5.83 9.13 16.41
CA ASP A 6 5.75 10.31 15.55
C ASP A 6 7.16 10.81 15.28
N TRP A 7 7.47 11.02 14.00
CA TRP A 7 8.73 11.64 13.58
C TRP A 7 8.46 13.12 13.32
N ILE A 8 9.31 14.01 13.80
CA ILE A 8 9.29 15.41 13.38
C ILE A 8 10.40 15.60 12.36
N VAL A 9 10.03 16.10 11.19
CA VAL A 9 10.96 16.44 10.11
C VAL A 9 10.87 17.92 9.77
N ALA A 10 11.91 18.48 9.18
CA ALA A 10 11.92 19.86 8.71
C ALA A 10 11.49 19.92 7.23
N CYS A 11 10.58 20.83 6.90
CA CYS A 11 10.24 21.12 5.52
C CYS A 11 11.49 21.58 4.75
N PRO A 12 11.85 20.97 3.61
CA PRO A 12 13.06 21.33 2.87
C PRO A 12 13.03 22.76 2.30
N HIS A 13 11.85 23.36 2.20
CA HIS A 13 11.68 24.69 1.61
C HIS A 13 11.66 25.83 2.62
N CYS A 14 11.27 25.57 3.88
CA CYS A 14 11.06 26.63 4.87
C CYS A 14 11.42 26.27 6.31
N ALA A 15 12.03 25.08 6.51
CA ALA A 15 12.43 24.52 7.80
C ALA A 15 11.30 24.40 8.85
N ALA A 16 10.03 24.53 8.45
CA ALA A 16 8.91 24.34 9.36
C ALA A 16 8.89 22.89 9.89
N PRO A 17 8.65 22.67 11.20
CA PRO A 17 8.51 21.34 11.75
C PRO A 17 7.21 20.69 11.29
N ILE A 18 7.31 19.48 10.75
CA ILE A 18 6.20 18.69 10.20
C ILE A 18 6.15 17.35 10.92
N VAL A 19 4.95 16.95 11.35
CA VAL A 19 4.71 15.62 11.89
C VAL A 19 4.63 14.63 10.73
N LYS A 20 5.63 13.76 10.63
CA LYS A 20 5.67 12.59 9.77
C LYS A 20 5.03 11.43 10.53
N SER A 21 3.71 11.30 10.37
CA SER A 21 2.98 10.13 10.85
C SER A 21 3.45 8.88 10.11
N GLN A 22 3.51 7.73 10.79
CA GLN A 22 3.55 6.44 10.10
C GLN A 22 2.25 6.29 9.30
N GLY A 23 2.31 6.66 8.03
CA GLY A 23 1.16 6.72 7.13
C GLY A 23 0.95 5.43 6.36
N ASP A 24 -0.19 5.37 5.68
CA ASP A 24 -0.66 4.24 4.88
C ASP A 24 0.38 3.83 3.81
N SER A 25 1.20 2.84 4.14
CA SER A 25 2.10 2.18 3.19
C SER A 25 1.28 1.61 2.03
N PRO A 26 1.60 1.98 0.78
CA PRO A 26 0.81 1.59 -0.36
C PRO A 26 1.01 0.15 -0.81
N TYR A 27 2.03 -0.56 -0.32
CA TYR A 27 2.49 -1.78 -0.98
C TYR A 27 2.68 -2.92 0.01
N ILE A 28 1.90 -3.98 -0.25
CA ILE A 28 1.92 -5.26 0.46
C ILE A 28 1.31 -5.19 1.86
N LEU A 29 -0.01 -5.34 1.92
CA LEU A 29 -0.64 -5.82 3.14
C LEU A 29 -0.08 -7.21 3.43
N LEU A 30 0.82 -7.30 4.41
CA LEU A 30 1.29 -8.57 4.89
C LEU A 30 0.08 -9.42 5.29
N PRO A 31 0.10 -10.74 5.06
CA PRO A 31 -1.02 -11.63 5.38
C PRO A 31 -1.53 -11.49 6.82
N THR A 32 -0.64 -11.14 7.74
CA THR A 32 -0.95 -10.87 9.15
C THR A 32 -1.71 -9.56 9.34
N ILE A 33 -1.37 -8.52 8.56
CA ILE A 33 -2.01 -7.20 8.61
C ILE A 33 -3.42 -7.27 8.01
N ILE A 34 -3.62 -8.02 6.91
CA ILE A 34 -4.95 -8.24 6.29
C ILE A 34 -5.99 -8.66 7.35
N LYS A 35 -5.60 -9.49 8.34
CA LYS A 35 -6.54 -9.93 9.39
C LYS A 35 -7.02 -8.81 10.32
N LEU A 36 -6.19 -7.78 10.50
CA LEU A 36 -6.39 -6.66 11.42
C LEU A 36 -7.08 -5.47 10.74
N VAL A 37 -7.08 -5.41 9.40
CA VAL A 37 -7.74 -4.36 8.64
C VAL A 37 -9.26 -4.50 8.79
N ARG A 38 -9.91 -3.42 9.23
CA ARG A 38 -11.37 -3.33 9.32
C ARG A 38 -12.02 -3.06 7.96
N GLU A 39 -11.36 -2.26 7.12
CA GLU A 39 -11.87 -1.90 5.80
C GLU A 39 -10.72 -1.93 4.79
N LEU A 40 -10.89 -2.73 3.76
CA LEU A 40 -9.98 -2.84 2.62
C LEU A 40 -10.75 -2.49 1.36
N TRP A 41 -10.21 -1.61 0.54
CA TRP A 41 -10.75 -1.24 -0.75
C TRP A 41 -9.96 -1.92 -1.88
N SER A 42 -10.61 -2.12 -3.02
CA SER A 42 -10.06 -2.81 -4.19
C SER A 42 -8.81 -2.15 -4.77
N ASP A 43 -8.66 -0.83 -4.60
CA ASP A 43 -7.44 -0.07 -4.95
C ASP A 43 -6.32 -0.14 -3.90
N GLY A 44 -6.49 -1.02 -2.90
CA GLY A 44 -5.54 -1.25 -1.83
C GLY A 44 -5.57 -0.21 -0.71
N ARG A 45 -6.52 0.73 -0.71
CA ARG A 45 -6.70 1.66 0.42
C ARG A 45 -7.23 0.90 1.65
N THR A 46 -6.65 1.18 2.81
CA THR A 46 -7.15 0.67 4.11
C THR A 46 -7.56 1.79 5.04
N SER A 47 -8.45 1.51 5.99
CA SER A 47 -8.81 2.44 7.07
C SER A 47 -7.77 2.51 8.19
N PHE A 48 -6.92 1.49 8.30
CA PHE A 48 -5.81 1.46 9.24
C PHE A 48 -4.52 1.98 8.61
N GLY A 49 -3.97 3.03 9.20
CA GLY A 49 -2.62 3.55 8.93
C GLY A 49 -1.49 2.65 9.44
N LEU A 50 -1.66 1.33 9.36
CA LEU A 50 -0.68 0.34 9.83
C LEU A 50 0.44 0.07 8.82
N GLY A 51 0.52 0.86 7.76
CA GLY A 51 1.61 0.73 6.82
C GLY A 51 2.89 1.35 7.39
N ARG A 52 4.01 0.63 7.24
CA ARG A 52 5.34 1.25 7.37
C ARG A 52 5.62 2.00 6.06
N GLY A 53 5.59 3.32 6.11
CA GLY A 53 6.09 4.18 5.04
C GLY A 53 5.02 5.04 4.38
N CYS A 54 4.80 6.23 4.95
CA CYS A 54 4.19 7.35 4.23
C CYS A 54 5.13 7.94 3.15
N SER A 55 6.34 7.37 2.99
CA SER A 55 7.51 8.02 2.37
C SER A 55 7.35 8.29 0.89
N ASP A 56 6.49 7.53 0.21
CA ASP A 56 6.54 7.50 -1.24
C ASP A 56 5.51 8.42 -1.89
N ASN A 57 4.72 9.15 -1.09
CA ASN A 57 3.78 10.16 -1.60
C ASN A 57 4.27 11.57 -1.25
N PRO A 58 4.07 12.56 -2.13
CA PRO A 58 4.42 13.94 -1.81
C PRO A 58 3.55 14.47 -0.67
N ALA A 59 4.17 15.28 0.19
CA ALA A 59 3.51 16.03 1.24
C ALA A 59 3.41 17.51 0.85
N LYS A 60 2.35 18.19 1.29
CA LYS A 60 2.21 19.64 1.13
C LYS A 60 2.48 20.33 2.46
N CYS A 61 3.50 21.19 2.51
CA CYS A 61 3.82 21.93 3.72
C CYS A 61 2.68 22.89 4.08
N ILE A 62 2.18 22.85 5.31
CA ILE A 62 1.08 23.73 5.74
C ILE A 62 1.51 25.21 5.78
N LYS A 63 2.80 25.50 6.02
CA LYS A 63 3.35 26.87 6.14
C LYS A 63 3.64 27.50 4.78
N CYS A 64 4.53 26.91 3.98
CA CYS A 64 4.95 27.50 2.70
C CYS A 64 4.15 27.01 1.49
N LYS A 65 3.26 26.03 1.68
CA LYS A 65 2.42 25.42 0.61
C LYS A 65 3.18 24.69 -0.50
N ASN A 66 4.51 24.62 -0.44
CA ASN A 66 5.32 23.83 -1.37
C ASN A 66 5.18 22.31 -1.11
N TYR A 67 5.32 21.55 -2.19
CA TYR A 67 5.34 20.09 -2.18
C TYR A 67 6.77 19.57 -2.02
N PHE A 68 6.91 18.43 -1.35
CA PHE A 68 8.20 17.75 -1.19
C PHE A 68 7.98 16.24 -1.03
N TRP A 69 9.00 15.46 -1.37
CA TRP A 69 9.06 14.04 -1.06
C TRP A 69 9.58 13.86 0.38
N TRP A 70 9.10 12.86 1.10
CA TRP A 70 9.49 12.67 2.50
C TRP A 70 10.97 12.35 2.72
N ASN A 71 11.67 11.87 1.70
CA ASN A 71 13.11 11.63 1.73
C ASN A 71 13.94 12.92 1.50
N GLU A 72 13.30 14.03 1.12
CA GLU A 72 13.93 15.35 1.02
C GLU A 72 13.87 16.11 2.36
N ALA A 73 12.99 15.70 3.27
CA ALA A 73 12.85 16.32 4.57
C ALA A 73 13.93 15.82 5.54
N GLU A 74 14.53 16.75 6.29
CA GLU A 74 15.56 16.45 7.28
C GLU A 74 14.90 15.96 8.58
N ASP A 75 15.39 14.85 9.14
CA ASP A 75 14.90 14.34 10.42
C ASP A 75 15.35 15.26 11.56
N VAL A 76 14.39 15.81 12.33
CA VAL A 76 14.67 16.72 13.44
C VAL A 76 14.70 15.96 14.76
N CYS A 77 13.67 15.15 15.02
CA CYS A 77 13.62 14.30 16.21
C CYS A 77 12.60 13.16 16.07
N HIS A 78 12.76 12.13 16.89
CA HIS A 78 11.90 10.95 16.94
C HIS A 78 11.23 10.85 18.31
N TYR A 79 9.90 10.73 18.33
CA TYR A 79 9.12 10.54 19.56
C TYR A 79 8.48 9.16 19.57
N VAL A 80 8.83 8.35 20.56
CA VAL A 80 8.10 7.11 20.84
C VAL A 80 7.07 7.41 21.91
N HIS A 81 5.78 7.27 21.58
CA HIS A 81 4.72 7.20 22.59
C HIS A 81 4.94 5.92 23.40
N GLN A 82 5.79 5.97 24.43
CA GLN A 82 5.85 4.89 25.41
C GLN A 82 4.62 5.01 26.31
N ASP A 83 3.95 3.88 26.54
CA ASP A 83 3.01 3.75 27.64
C ASP A 83 3.68 4.27 28.91
N ARG A 84 2.95 5.10 29.67
CA ARG A 84 3.34 5.99 30.77
C ARG A 84 4.23 5.44 31.92
N GLU A 85 4.83 4.26 31.82
CA GLU A 85 5.40 3.54 32.98
C GLU A 85 6.89 3.16 32.89
N LEU A 86 7.61 3.44 31.80
CA LEU A 86 9.05 3.09 31.71
C LEU A 86 9.92 4.33 31.51
N GLU A 87 10.39 4.87 32.64
CA GLU A 87 11.51 5.81 32.71
C GLU A 87 12.74 5.20 32.01
N SER A 88 12.96 5.58 30.76
CA SER A 88 14.23 5.34 30.07
C SER A 88 14.65 6.62 29.36
N GLU A 89 15.95 6.86 29.34
CA GLU A 89 16.67 8.04 28.85
C GLU A 89 16.30 8.39 27.40
N HIS A 90 15.15 9.02 27.16
CA HIS A 90 14.78 9.54 25.86
C HIS A 90 15.08 11.02 25.79
N THR A 91 15.79 11.41 24.73
CA THR A 91 16.09 12.79 24.36
C THR A 91 14.80 13.60 24.40
N SER A 92 14.67 14.45 25.41
CA SER A 92 13.51 15.32 25.58
C SER A 92 13.42 16.23 24.36
N ILE A 93 12.44 15.99 23.51
CA ILE A 93 12.06 16.96 22.48
C ILE A 93 11.63 18.21 23.25
N PRO A 94 12.21 19.39 22.97
CA PRO A 94 11.71 20.62 23.55
C PRO A 94 10.20 20.70 23.32
N GLU A 95 9.39 20.83 24.37
CA GLU A 95 7.90 20.92 24.29
C GLU A 95 7.43 21.96 23.26
N ILE A 96 8.28 22.94 22.99
CA ILE A 96 8.14 23.94 21.93
C ILE A 96 7.97 23.27 20.55
N LEU A 97 8.83 22.31 20.17
CA LEU A 97 8.80 21.70 18.83
C LEU A 97 7.52 20.88 18.59
N THR A 98 7.04 20.16 19.61
CA THR A 98 5.77 19.40 19.51
C THR A 98 4.55 20.32 19.48
N ALA A 99 4.58 21.46 20.18
CA ALA A 99 3.50 22.44 20.14
C ALA A 99 3.32 23.09 18.75
N PHE A 100 4.42 23.24 18.00
CA PHE A 100 4.43 23.89 16.68
C PHE A 100 4.38 22.93 15.50
N ALA A 101 4.76 21.65 15.69
CA ALA A 101 4.68 20.67 14.61
C ALA A 101 3.22 20.48 14.17
N ARG A 102 3.02 20.44 12.85
CA ARG A 102 1.70 20.22 12.22
C ARG A 102 1.79 19.06 11.26
N HIS A 103 0.70 18.31 11.12
CA HIS A 103 0.58 17.37 10.02
C HIS A 103 0.58 18.13 8.69
N PRO A 104 1.24 17.62 7.64
CA PRO A 104 1.16 18.23 6.34
C PRO A 104 -0.25 18.10 5.77
N ASP A 105 -0.60 19.01 4.86
CA ASP A 105 -1.83 18.87 4.09
C ASP A 105 -1.63 17.72 3.08
N LYS A 106 -2.69 16.94 2.86
CA LYS A 106 -2.72 15.96 1.75
C LYS A 106 -3.08 16.72 0.46
N PRO A 107 -2.34 16.54 -0.64
CA PRO A 107 -2.73 17.11 -1.92
C PRO A 107 -4.18 16.73 -2.31
N THR A 108 -4.88 17.68 -2.90
CA THR A 108 -6.18 17.43 -3.56
C THR A 108 -5.97 16.62 -4.84
N GLU A 109 -7.04 16.04 -5.38
CA GLU A 109 -7.00 15.33 -6.66
C GLU A 109 -6.42 16.21 -7.78
N LYS A 110 -6.92 17.45 -7.92
CA LYS A 110 -6.42 18.43 -8.90
C LYS A 110 -4.94 18.75 -8.71
N GLU A 111 -4.49 18.89 -7.47
CA GLU A 111 -3.08 19.14 -7.18
C GLU A 111 -2.19 17.94 -7.53
N TYR A 112 -2.66 16.71 -7.35
CA TYR A 112 -1.93 15.52 -7.81
C TYR A 112 -1.76 15.52 -9.34
N TYR A 113 -2.81 15.84 -10.10
CA TYR A 113 -2.71 15.93 -11.56
C TYR A 113 -1.77 17.06 -12.01
N GLN A 114 -1.79 18.20 -11.31
CA GLN A 114 -0.82 19.27 -11.56
C GLN A 114 0.62 18.79 -11.32
N LEU A 115 0.90 18.13 -10.20
CA LEU A 115 2.24 17.59 -9.90
C LEU A 115 2.72 16.56 -10.94
N ILE A 116 1.79 15.75 -11.47
CA ILE A 116 2.09 14.80 -12.55
C ILE A 116 2.47 15.57 -13.83
N SER A 117 1.69 16.58 -14.20
CA SER A 117 1.92 17.42 -15.39
C SER A 117 3.24 18.19 -15.30
N ASP A 118 3.57 18.72 -14.13
CA ASP A 118 4.80 19.49 -13.86
C ASP A 118 6.06 18.60 -13.82
N GLY A 119 5.92 17.27 -13.95
CA GLY A 119 7.04 16.35 -13.87
C GLY A 119 7.71 16.34 -12.49
N PHE A 120 6.92 16.46 -11.42
CA PHE A 120 7.41 16.49 -10.04
C PHE A 120 8.18 15.20 -9.68
N ALA A 121 7.71 14.05 -10.17
CA ALA A 121 8.39 12.76 -10.01
C ALA A 121 9.58 12.62 -10.97
N LYS A 122 10.78 12.35 -10.42
CA LYS A 122 12.04 12.23 -11.16
C LYS A 122 12.45 10.78 -11.44
N THR A 123 11.89 9.82 -10.71
CA THR A 123 12.15 8.39 -10.91
C THR A 123 10.87 7.64 -11.26
N ARG A 124 11.02 6.45 -11.87
CA ARG A 124 9.88 5.56 -12.16
C ARG A 124 9.11 5.19 -10.88
N SER A 125 9.81 4.97 -9.77
CA SER A 125 9.20 4.68 -8.46
C SER A 125 8.36 5.86 -7.96
N GLN A 126 8.91 7.08 -8.01
CA GLN A 126 8.16 8.29 -7.67
C GLN A 126 6.93 8.49 -8.56
N GLN A 127 7.03 8.19 -9.86
CA GLN A 127 5.89 8.27 -10.78
C GLN A 127 4.81 7.26 -10.42
N LEU A 128 5.17 6.00 -10.14
CA LEU A 128 4.25 4.96 -9.72
C LEU A 128 3.50 5.38 -8.44
N SER A 129 4.21 5.86 -7.44
CA SER A 129 3.61 6.27 -6.17
C SER A 129 2.73 7.51 -6.33
N LEU A 130 3.18 8.54 -7.06
CA LEU A 130 2.40 9.75 -7.32
C LEU A 130 1.07 9.45 -8.02
N ARG A 131 1.13 8.62 -9.07
CA ARG A 131 -0.06 8.24 -9.85
C ARG A 131 -0.99 7.32 -9.08
N THR A 132 -0.46 6.45 -8.22
CA THR A 132 -1.24 5.62 -7.29
C THR A 132 -1.95 6.49 -6.26
N ALA A 133 -1.28 7.50 -5.71
CA ALA A 133 -1.90 8.45 -4.80
C ALA A 133 -3.01 9.26 -5.46
N ALA A 134 -2.78 9.75 -6.68
CA ALA A 134 -3.78 10.44 -7.49
C ALA A 134 -5.02 9.57 -7.74
N TRP A 135 -4.80 8.31 -8.15
CA TRP A 135 -5.86 7.32 -8.36
C TRP A 135 -6.67 7.06 -7.09
N ARG A 136 -6.00 6.77 -5.97
CA ARG A 136 -6.71 6.55 -4.70
C ARG A 136 -7.44 7.79 -4.21
N ARG A 137 -6.95 8.99 -4.55
CA ARG A 137 -7.57 10.26 -4.20
C ARG A 137 -8.82 10.52 -5.04
N SER A 138 -8.82 10.23 -6.34
CA SER A 138 -10.03 10.31 -7.17
C SER A 138 -11.10 9.31 -6.70
N ASN A 139 -10.67 8.18 -6.16
CA ASN A 139 -11.58 7.20 -5.59
C ASN A 139 -12.20 7.59 -4.23
N ASP A 140 -11.76 8.66 -3.56
CA ASP A 140 -12.29 9.06 -2.24
C ASP A 140 -13.79 9.38 -2.26
N ALA A 141 -14.33 9.87 -3.39
CA ALA A 141 -15.75 10.21 -3.52
C ALA A 141 -16.65 8.97 -3.33
N PHE A 142 -16.28 7.83 -3.93
CA PHE A 142 -17.04 6.58 -3.83
C PHE A 142 -16.96 5.99 -2.42
N ARG A 143 -15.84 6.20 -1.70
CA ARG A 143 -15.66 5.67 -0.34
C ARG A 143 -16.53 6.36 0.70
N ARG A 144 -16.86 7.63 0.48
CA ARG A 144 -17.57 8.45 1.47
C ARG A 144 -19.08 8.36 1.38
N HIS A 145 -19.63 7.64 0.39
CA HIS A 145 -21.07 7.59 0.09
C HIS A 145 -21.72 8.99 0.00
N THR A 146 -20.93 10.01 -0.33
CA THR A 146 -21.39 11.41 -0.41
C THR A 146 -21.55 11.78 -1.88
N ASP A 147 -22.78 12.14 -2.24
CA ASP A 147 -23.24 12.69 -3.53
C ASP A 147 -22.85 11.89 -4.80
N SER A 148 -23.86 11.21 -5.37
CA SER A 148 -23.77 10.49 -6.66
C SER A 148 -23.22 11.35 -7.80
N ASP A 149 -23.44 12.66 -7.73
CA ASP A 149 -23.10 13.60 -8.79
C ASP A 149 -21.59 13.89 -8.79
N ALA A 150 -20.98 14.03 -7.61
CA ALA A 150 -19.53 14.23 -7.48
C ALA A 150 -18.75 12.97 -7.92
N ALA A 151 -19.27 11.79 -7.59
CA ALA A 151 -18.72 10.51 -8.04
C ALA A 151 -18.75 10.38 -9.57
N THR A 152 -19.88 10.75 -10.20
CA THR A 152 -20.05 10.69 -11.65
C THR A 152 -19.11 11.65 -12.41
N ILE A 153 -18.94 12.87 -11.91
CA ILE A 153 -18.04 13.87 -12.51
C ILE A 153 -16.57 13.41 -12.42
N SER A 154 -16.15 12.81 -11.30
CA SER A 154 -14.78 12.30 -11.18
C SER A 154 -14.49 11.17 -12.18
N MET A 155 -15.41 10.22 -12.37
CA MET A 155 -15.21 9.09 -13.31
C MET A 155 -14.94 9.51 -14.75
N THR A 156 -15.50 10.65 -15.17
CA THR A 156 -15.47 11.11 -16.56
C THR A 156 -14.40 12.14 -16.84
N SER A 157 -13.57 12.50 -15.85
CA SER A 157 -12.48 13.43 -16.06
C SER A 157 -11.37 12.81 -16.94
N LEU A 158 -10.92 13.58 -17.92
CA LEU A 158 -9.84 13.19 -18.83
C LEU A 158 -8.55 12.92 -18.05
N GLU A 159 -8.24 13.76 -17.05
CA GLU A 159 -7.04 13.62 -16.22
C GLU A 159 -7.02 12.30 -15.44
N ARG A 160 -8.19 11.84 -14.94
CA ARG A 160 -8.30 10.54 -14.28
C ARG A 160 -8.04 9.40 -15.25
N GLN A 161 -8.64 9.44 -16.43
CA GLN A 161 -8.44 8.41 -17.45
C GLN A 161 -6.97 8.33 -17.89
N GLU A 162 -6.36 9.47 -18.22
CA GLU A 162 -4.93 9.55 -18.59
C GLU A 162 -4.03 9.04 -17.45
N ASN A 163 -4.37 9.35 -16.20
CA ASN A 163 -3.64 8.84 -15.05
C ASN A 163 -3.72 7.31 -14.92
N LEU A 164 -4.92 6.74 -15.05
CA LEU A 164 -5.13 5.29 -14.96
C LEU A 164 -4.42 4.55 -16.09
N GLU A 165 -4.48 5.06 -17.32
CA GLU A 165 -3.78 4.46 -18.46
C GLU A 165 -2.26 4.44 -18.25
N ALA A 166 -1.68 5.56 -17.85
CA ALA A 166 -0.26 5.63 -17.53
C ALA A 166 0.13 4.77 -16.31
N LEU A 167 -0.76 4.67 -15.31
CA LEU A 167 -0.53 3.83 -14.13
C LEU A 167 -0.57 2.33 -14.48
N ALA A 168 -1.45 1.91 -15.40
CA ALA A 168 -1.53 0.52 -15.87
C ALA A 168 -0.23 0.05 -16.56
N GLU A 169 0.41 0.96 -17.32
CA GLU A 169 1.72 0.75 -17.93
C GLU A 169 2.82 0.63 -16.86
N LEU A 170 2.80 1.50 -15.86
CA LEU A 170 3.80 1.52 -14.78
C LEU A 170 3.72 0.28 -13.88
N ALA A 171 2.51 -0.14 -13.49
CA ALA A 171 2.25 -1.25 -12.58
C ALA A 171 2.75 -2.62 -13.09
N GLY A 172 3.17 -2.72 -14.36
CA GLY A 172 3.74 -3.94 -14.93
C GLY A 172 5.12 -4.33 -14.38
N SER A 173 5.85 -3.44 -13.70
CA SER A 173 7.26 -3.69 -13.35
C SER A 173 7.47 -4.81 -12.34
N GLY A 174 6.50 -5.11 -11.48
CA GLY A 174 6.60 -6.21 -10.50
C GLY A 174 6.00 -7.53 -10.96
N LEU A 175 5.54 -7.63 -12.22
CA LEU A 175 4.96 -8.87 -12.76
C LEU A 175 5.99 -9.98 -12.99
N HIS A 176 7.28 -9.65 -12.97
CA HIS A 176 8.39 -10.59 -13.12
C HIS A 176 9.08 -10.92 -11.79
N ASP A 177 8.49 -10.54 -10.66
CA ASP A 177 9.03 -10.87 -9.34
C ASP A 177 8.86 -12.38 -9.06
N GLU A 178 9.94 -13.03 -8.61
CA GLU A 178 9.94 -14.45 -8.25
C GLU A 178 9.08 -14.73 -7.00
N ASN A 179 8.86 -13.72 -6.17
CA ASN A 179 7.96 -13.82 -5.03
C ASN A 179 6.51 -13.69 -5.51
N ASN A 180 5.79 -14.83 -5.52
CA ASN A 180 4.39 -14.90 -5.91
C ASN A 180 3.50 -13.88 -5.17
N ASP A 181 3.76 -13.57 -3.89
CA ASP A 181 2.94 -12.59 -3.15
C ASP A 181 3.12 -11.15 -3.66
N ILE A 182 4.34 -10.82 -4.12
CA ILE A 182 4.66 -9.53 -4.73
C ILE A 182 4.08 -9.49 -6.13
N ARG A 183 4.30 -10.53 -6.93
CA ARG A 183 3.75 -10.62 -8.29
C ARG A 183 2.22 -10.51 -8.30
N ASP A 184 1.53 -11.28 -7.45
CA ASP A 184 0.08 -11.28 -7.34
C ASP A 184 -0.47 -9.91 -6.88
N HIS A 185 0.31 -9.17 -6.08
CA HIS A 185 -0.03 -7.80 -5.72
C HIS A 185 -0.11 -6.89 -6.94
N TYR A 186 0.90 -6.94 -7.82
CA TYR A 186 0.94 -6.14 -9.03
C TYR A 186 -0.10 -6.61 -10.06
N LEU A 187 -0.38 -7.91 -10.14
CA LEU A 187 -1.50 -8.44 -10.94
C LEU A 187 -2.84 -7.86 -10.49
N ILE A 188 -3.14 -7.88 -9.19
CA ILE A 188 -4.37 -7.29 -8.63
C ILE A 188 -4.44 -5.79 -8.89
N MET A 189 -3.36 -5.06 -8.60
CA MET A 189 -3.34 -3.61 -8.81
C MET A 189 -3.61 -3.26 -10.28
N LYS A 190 -2.92 -3.93 -11.22
CA LYS A 190 -3.10 -3.68 -12.65
C LYS A 190 -4.48 -4.13 -13.14
N ALA A 191 -4.99 -5.26 -12.65
CA ALA A 191 -6.34 -5.72 -12.99
C ALA A 191 -7.41 -4.72 -12.52
N GLU A 192 -7.28 -4.19 -11.32
CA GLU A 192 -8.19 -3.19 -10.79
C GLU A 192 -8.18 -1.91 -11.62
N ILE A 193 -7.00 -1.39 -11.97
CA ILE A 193 -6.87 -0.22 -12.86
C ILE A 193 -7.55 -0.47 -14.20
N LEU A 194 -7.35 -1.65 -14.79
CA LEU A 194 -7.99 -2.02 -16.06
C LEU A 194 -9.51 -2.17 -15.92
N ARG A 195 -10.00 -2.68 -14.80
CA ARG A 195 -11.44 -2.76 -14.48
C ARG A 195 -12.06 -1.37 -14.41
N GLU A 196 -11.42 -0.43 -13.70
CA GLU A 196 -11.89 0.96 -13.61
C GLU A 196 -11.85 1.70 -14.96
N LEU A 197 -10.96 1.29 -15.87
CA LEU A 197 -10.93 1.75 -17.27
C LEU A 197 -11.98 1.05 -18.18
N GLY A 198 -12.80 0.15 -17.63
CA GLY A 198 -13.76 -0.64 -18.41
C GLY A 198 -13.14 -1.74 -19.28
N LYS A 199 -11.83 -2.02 -19.14
CA LYS A 199 -11.09 -3.06 -19.87
C LYS A 199 -11.23 -4.42 -19.18
N PHE A 200 -12.47 -4.86 -18.95
CA PHE A 200 -12.81 -6.02 -18.12
C PHE A 200 -12.15 -7.33 -18.57
N SER A 201 -12.10 -7.60 -19.88
CA SER A 201 -11.48 -8.82 -20.40
C SER A 201 -9.98 -8.88 -20.09
N SER A 202 -9.28 -7.75 -20.18
CA SER A 202 -7.86 -7.66 -19.83
C SER A 202 -7.64 -7.81 -18.32
N ALA A 203 -8.53 -7.23 -17.50
CA ALA A 203 -8.50 -7.40 -16.06
C ALA A 203 -8.67 -8.89 -15.67
N LEU A 204 -9.66 -9.58 -16.24
CA LEU A 204 -9.89 -11.02 -16.02
C LEU A 204 -8.65 -11.86 -16.38
N SER A 205 -8.03 -11.59 -17.53
CA SER A 205 -6.82 -12.30 -17.95
C SER A 205 -5.63 -12.16 -16.98
N LEU A 206 -5.51 -11.02 -16.28
CA LEU A 206 -4.51 -10.85 -15.22
C LEU A 206 -4.92 -11.59 -13.94
N LEU A 207 -6.18 -11.51 -13.55
CA LEU A 207 -6.69 -12.19 -12.35
C LEU A 207 -6.57 -13.71 -12.47
N ASP A 208 -6.77 -14.28 -13.66
CA ASP A 208 -6.67 -15.73 -13.91
C ASP A 208 -5.24 -16.29 -13.78
N GLN A 209 -4.23 -15.43 -13.70
CA GLN A 209 -2.85 -15.83 -13.40
C GLN A 209 -2.61 -16.03 -11.90
N ILE A 210 -3.54 -15.61 -11.04
CA ILE A 210 -3.45 -15.75 -9.58
C ILE A 210 -4.00 -17.11 -9.17
N ASP A 211 -3.13 -17.91 -8.58
CA ASP A 211 -3.45 -19.25 -8.08
C ASP A 211 -4.51 -19.19 -6.97
N TYR A 212 -5.43 -20.15 -6.94
CA TYR A 212 -6.45 -20.28 -5.89
C TYR A 212 -5.86 -20.52 -4.49
N SER A 213 -4.64 -21.04 -4.40
CA SER A 213 -3.88 -21.21 -3.16
C SER A 213 -3.20 -19.92 -2.68
N SER A 214 -3.16 -18.87 -3.51
CA SER A 214 -2.60 -17.57 -3.17
C SER A 214 -3.33 -16.95 -1.98
N LEU A 215 -2.58 -16.25 -1.13
CA LEU A 215 -3.14 -15.48 -0.02
C LEU A 215 -4.05 -14.34 -0.47
N ARG A 216 -4.02 -14.02 -1.77
CA ARG A 216 -4.81 -12.99 -2.43
C ARG A 216 -5.94 -13.56 -3.31
N ALA A 217 -6.13 -14.89 -3.34
CA ALA A 217 -7.13 -15.54 -4.19
C ALA A 217 -8.56 -15.01 -3.96
N ASP A 218 -8.95 -14.79 -2.71
CA ASP A 218 -10.28 -14.25 -2.38
C ASP A 218 -10.48 -12.81 -2.87
N ILE A 219 -9.41 -11.98 -2.83
CA ILE A 219 -9.44 -10.62 -3.42
C ILE A 219 -9.63 -10.74 -4.94
N ALA A 220 -8.83 -11.59 -5.58
CA ALA A 220 -8.93 -11.82 -7.02
C ALA A 220 -10.32 -12.34 -7.41
N GLN A 221 -10.94 -13.23 -6.62
CA GLN A 221 -12.28 -13.74 -6.87
C GLN A 221 -13.35 -12.64 -6.78
N GLN A 222 -13.26 -11.74 -5.80
CA GLN A 222 -14.17 -10.60 -5.71
C GLN A 222 -14.05 -9.69 -6.93
N LEU A 223 -12.81 -9.38 -7.36
CA LEU A 223 -12.59 -8.58 -8.57
C LEU A 223 -13.08 -9.25 -9.85
N ARG A 224 -12.95 -10.59 -9.97
CA ARG A 224 -13.51 -11.33 -11.12
C ARG A 224 -15.01 -11.17 -11.22
N ARG A 225 -15.74 -11.25 -10.10
CA ARG A 225 -17.20 -11.04 -10.06
C ARG A 225 -17.55 -9.65 -10.56
N SER A 226 -16.88 -8.62 -10.04
CA SER A 226 -17.10 -7.24 -10.47
C SER A 226 -16.78 -7.01 -11.96
N CYS A 227 -15.78 -7.71 -12.50
CA CYS A 227 -15.51 -7.68 -13.94
C CYS A 227 -16.63 -8.33 -14.76
N TRP A 228 -17.22 -9.44 -14.31
CA TRP A 228 -18.37 -10.05 -14.98
C TRP A 228 -19.62 -9.17 -14.93
N ASP A 229 -19.80 -8.45 -13.82
CA ASP A 229 -20.89 -7.49 -13.65
C ASP A 229 -20.65 -6.17 -14.39
N SER A 230 -19.49 -6.02 -15.07
CA SER A 230 -19.06 -4.78 -15.73
C SER A 230 -19.06 -3.56 -14.80
N ASP A 231 -18.82 -3.78 -13.51
CA ASP A 231 -18.69 -2.73 -12.53
C ASP A 231 -17.28 -2.14 -12.60
N SER A 232 -17.19 -0.82 -12.80
CA SER A 232 -15.93 -0.05 -12.89
C SER A 232 -15.68 0.83 -11.66
N ILE A 233 -16.56 0.78 -10.66
CA ILE A 233 -16.45 1.59 -9.44
C ILE A 233 -15.57 0.86 -8.43
N VAL A 234 -14.75 1.59 -7.67
CA VAL A 234 -13.95 1.03 -6.56
C VAL A 234 -14.84 0.37 -5.51
N LEU A 235 -14.40 -0.76 -4.96
CA LEU A 235 -15.21 -1.61 -4.08
C LEU A 235 -14.59 -1.73 -2.70
N GLN A 236 -15.45 -1.80 -1.68
CA GLN A 236 -15.04 -2.32 -0.38
C GLN A 236 -15.04 -3.84 -0.43
N LEU A 237 -13.90 -4.46 -0.13
CA LEU A 237 -13.73 -5.91 -0.19
C LEU A 237 -14.25 -6.57 1.09
N ASP A 238 -14.95 -7.70 0.94
CA ASP A 238 -15.43 -8.50 2.05
C ASP A 238 -14.27 -9.31 2.67
N MET A 239 -13.91 -8.92 3.90
CA MET A 239 -12.84 -9.52 4.68
C MET A 239 -13.26 -10.81 5.40
N ILE A 240 -14.56 -11.08 5.56
CA ILE A 240 -15.07 -12.29 6.23
C ILE A 240 -14.88 -13.50 5.33
N SER A 241 -15.20 -13.35 4.03
CA SER A 241 -14.89 -14.38 3.02
C SER A 241 -13.40 -14.72 2.99
N ILE A 242 -12.53 -13.70 3.08
CA ILE A 242 -11.05 -13.86 3.06
C ILE A 242 -10.52 -14.65 4.28
N LYS A 243 -11.19 -14.56 5.42
CA LYS A 243 -10.77 -15.22 6.66
C LYS A 243 -11.15 -16.70 6.71
N ASN A 244 -12.23 -17.10 6.02
CA ASN A 244 -12.83 -18.44 6.14
C ASN A 244 -12.33 -19.45 5.10
N ASN A 245 -11.84 -19.01 3.94
CA ASN A 245 -11.46 -19.88 2.82
C ASN A 245 -10.02 -20.41 2.83
N ARG A 246 -9.23 -20.14 3.88
CA ARG A 246 -7.84 -20.61 3.86
C ARG A 246 -7.74 -22.11 4.13
N PRO A 247 -6.93 -22.85 3.33
CA PRO A 247 -6.57 -24.21 3.69
C PRO A 247 -5.95 -24.18 5.09
N LYS A 248 -6.44 -25.04 5.98
CA LYS A 248 -5.81 -25.28 7.28
C LYS A 248 -4.43 -25.86 7.02
N ASN A 249 -3.43 -25.02 6.77
CA ASN A 249 -2.07 -25.46 6.67
C ASN A 249 -1.66 -25.91 8.07
N ARG A 250 -1.72 -27.24 8.23
CA ARG A 250 -1.02 -28.00 9.25
C ARG A 250 0.44 -27.56 9.19
N PHE A 251 0.83 -26.61 10.03
CA PHE A 251 2.20 -26.54 10.53
C PHE A 251 2.43 -27.77 11.42
N GLY A 252 2.42 -28.95 10.80
CA GLY A 252 3.14 -30.10 11.31
C GLY A 252 4.60 -29.76 11.06
N LEU A 253 5.27 -29.28 12.11
CA LEU A 253 6.71 -29.37 12.23
C LEU A 253 7.08 -30.86 12.17
N ASN A 254 7.12 -31.43 10.96
CA ASN A 254 7.80 -32.69 10.72
C ASN A 254 9.28 -32.37 10.88
N ARG A 255 9.76 -32.46 12.13
CA ARG A 255 11.18 -32.68 12.39
C ARG A 255 11.58 -33.89 11.56
N PRO A 256 12.61 -33.80 10.71
CA PRO A 256 13.16 -34.99 10.10
C PRO A 256 13.60 -35.93 11.23
N PRO A 257 13.34 -37.25 11.14
CA PRO A 257 13.86 -38.19 12.10
C PRO A 257 15.38 -38.12 12.07
N THR A 258 15.97 -37.79 13.21
CA THR A 258 17.39 -37.93 13.47
C THR A 258 17.71 -39.43 13.45
N ASN A 259 18.24 -39.92 12.33
CA ASN A 259 18.84 -41.24 12.29
C ASN A 259 20.24 -41.17 12.91
N SER A 260 20.32 -41.58 14.17
CA SER A 260 21.56 -41.90 14.87
C SER A 260 21.52 -43.37 15.32
N THR A 261 22.15 -44.26 14.54
CA THR A 261 22.79 -45.53 14.96
C THR A 261 23.37 -46.17 13.69
N LEU A 262 24.69 -46.16 13.48
CA LEU A 262 25.66 -47.20 13.90
C LEU A 262 25.27 -48.62 13.50
N SER A 263 25.95 -49.18 12.49
CA SER A 263 26.71 -50.44 12.60
C SER A 263 27.32 -50.85 11.25
N GLU A 264 28.65 -50.93 11.24
CA GLU A 264 29.51 -51.99 10.69
C GLU A 264 28.98 -52.86 9.53
N GLN A 265 29.77 -53.00 8.45
CA GLN A 265 30.54 -54.22 8.19
C GLN A 265 31.43 -54.12 6.93
N ASN A 266 32.59 -54.77 7.05
CA ASN A 266 33.64 -54.98 6.06
C ASN A 266 33.16 -55.70 4.78
N HIS A 267 33.83 -55.44 3.65
CA HIS A 267 34.51 -56.48 2.86
C HIS A 267 35.33 -55.89 1.70
N SER A 268 36.63 -56.15 1.76
CA SER A 268 37.50 -56.77 0.75
C SER A 268 37.28 -56.55 -0.76
N ASP A 269 38.43 -56.27 -1.40
CA ASP A 269 38.93 -56.89 -2.64
C ASP A 269 38.86 -56.16 -4.00
N MET A 270 40.09 -55.87 -4.47
CA MET A 270 40.67 -56.09 -5.79
C MET A 270 40.12 -55.35 -7.02
N SER A 271 40.84 -54.32 -7.49
CA SER A 271 41.87 -54.43 -8.55
C SER A 271 42.49 -53.06 -8.84
#